data_AF-A0A949SFE6-F1
#
_entry.id   AF-A0A949SFE6-F1
#
_cell.length_a   1.000
_cell.length_b   1.000
_cell.length_c   1.000
_cell.angle_alpha   90.00
_cell.angle_beta   90.00
_cell.angle_gamma   90.00
#
_symmetry.space_group_name_H-M   'P 1'
#
loop_
_entity.id
_entity.type
_entity.pdbx_description
1 polymer ?
#
loop_
_entity_poly.entity_id
_entity_poly.type
_entity_poly.pdbx_seq_one_letter_code
_entity_poly.pdbx_strand_id
1 'polypeptide(L)'
;MSKTVRSTFLLAAFAAACLFASCKSSPNSQGSSIFGTGDQTAQAAELVAQANQDLTKIKILYDQNEGKRLDIKKAMEANDTETAKRIANEVEKLINDGATFANDAIDKLQKAQEMEINDDYREYLRLKEQSLKLESDAFDNYRQAAKVLNENFDPKDTVKRDKVKVDFKAFSDKYLDTMERARDYSYRANELAKEVAEREQN
;
A
#
# COMPACT_ATOMS: atom_id res chain seq x y z
N MET A 1 -21.57 3.27 43.68
CA MET A 1 -20.19 3.61 43.26
C MET A 1 -19.87 2.83 42.00
N SER A 2 -20.10 3.42 40.83
CA SER A 2 -19.84 2.78 39.53
C SER A 2 -18.46 3.21 39.04
N LYS A 3 -17.56 2.24 38.83
CA LYS A 3 -16.21 2.47 38.31
C LYS A 3 -16.28 2.64 36.80
N THR A 4 -16.09 3.86 36.33
CA THR A 4 -15.88 4.20 34.92
C THR A 4 -14.51 3.68 34.50
N VAL A 5 -14.49 2.60 33.73
CA VAL A 5 -13.29 2.11 33.04
C VAL A 5 -13.06 3.03 31.85
N ARG A 6 -12.05 3.90 31.96
CA ARG A 6 -11.52 4.70 30.85
C ARG A 6 -10.69 3.77 29.95
N SER A 7 -11.25 3.36 28.83
CA SER A 7 -10.49 2.70 27.77
C SER A 7 -9.64 3.73 27.04
N THR A 8 -8.34 3.71 27.34
CA THR A 8 -7.30 4.44 26.64
C THR A 8 -7.18 3.90 25.22
N PHE A 9 -7.78 4.58 24.24
CA PHE A 9 -7.53 4.32 22.83
C PHE A 9 -6.16 4.90 22.45
N LEU A 10 -5.18 4.03 22.27
CA LEU A 10 -3.89 4.36 21.66
C LEU A 10 -4.14 4.72 20.19
N LEU A 11 -4.03 6.02 19.87
CA LEU A 11 -3.86 6.52 18.51
C LEU A 11 -2.47 6.09 18.03
N ALA A 12 -2.40 5.00 17.26
CA ALA A 12 -1.29 4.78 16.35
C ALA A 12 -1.62 5.51 15.05
N ALA A 13 -1.11 6.74 14.91
CA ALA A 13 -1.05 7.43 13.64
C ALA A 13 -0.08 6.66 12.74
N PHE A 14 -0.63 5.80 11.88
CA PHE A 14 0.14 5.04 10.90
C PHE A 14 0.43 5.94 9.70
N ALA A 15 1.37 6.87 9.88
CA ALA A 15 1.95 7.61 8.76
C ALA A 15 2.80 6.64 7.94
N ALA A 16 2.18 5.96 6.97
CA ALA A 16 2.86 5.18 5.96
C ALA A 16 3.50 6.13 4.95
N ALA A 17 4.51 6.88 5.40
CA ALA A 17 5.41 7.57 4.51
C ALA A 17 6.27 6.52 3.81
N CYS A 18 5.75 5.93 2.74
CA CYS A 18 6.58 5.25 1.76
C CYS A 18 7.52 6.32 1.19
N LEU A 19 8.72 6.40 1.77
CA LEU A 19 9.84 7.20 1.28
C LEU A 19 10.34 6.53 -0.02
N PHE A 20 9.57 6.71 -1.08
CA PHE A 20 10.11 6.69 -2.43
C PHE A 20 10.74 8.06 -2.61
N ALA A 21 12.06 8.13 -2.38
CA ALA A 21 12.83 9.30 -2.75
C ALA A 21 12.51 9.64 -4.20
N SER A 22 11.81 10.75 -4.42
CA SER A 22 11.65 11.31 -5.74
C SER A 22 13.04 11.62 -6.26
N CYS A 23 13.57 10.79 -7.14
CA CYS A 23 14.76 11.11 -7.91
C CYS A 23 14.41 12.31 -8.81
N LYS A 24 14.62 13.52 -8.29
CA LYS A 24 14.72 14.72 -9.11
C LYS A 24 15.93 14.50 -10.02
N SER A 25 15.69 14.39 -11.31
CA SER A 25 16.72 14.48 -12.35
C SER A 25 17.38 15.85 -12.29
N SER A 26 18.44 15.96 -11.49
CA SER A 26 19.37 17.08 -11.53
C SER A 26 20.53 16.67 -12.45
N PRO A 27 20.85 17.41 -13.52
CA PRO A 27 21.80 16.92 -14.54
C PRO A 27 23.28 16.95 -14.14
N ASN A 28 23.62 17.17 -12.85
CA ASN A 28 25.02 17.44 -12.47
C ASN A 28 25.45 16.89 -11.10
N SER A 29 25.08 15.67 -10.77
CA SER A 29 25.77 14.90 -9.73
C SER A 29 26.17 13.53 -10.28
N GLN A 30 27.46 13.31 -10.49
CA GLN A 30 28.07 11.98 -10.46
C GLN A 30 27.84 11.42 -9.05
N GLY A 31 26.66 10.86 -8.82
CA GLY A 31 26.27 10.19 -7.60
C GLY A 31 26.06 8.73 -7.91
N SER A 32 26.89 7.90 -7.29
CA SER A 32 26.78 6.46 -7.08
C SER A 32 25.34 5.97 -7.19
N SER A 33 25.09 5.07 -8.13
CA SER A 33 23.75 4.68 -8.51
C SER A 33 23.69 3.19 -8.70
N ILE A 34 22.75 2.54 -7.99
CA ILE A 34 22.40 1.12 -8.19
C ILE A 34 22.14 0.76 -9.67
N PHE A 35 21.89 1.77 -10.50
CA PHE A 35 21.78 1.73 -11.96
C PHE A 35 23.14 1.62 -12.67
N GLY A 36 24.03 0.69 -12.27
CA GLY A 36 25.36 0.50 -12.86
C GLY A 36 25.41 0.38 -14.40
N THR A 37 26.60 0.23 -15.01
CA THR A 37 26.80 0.32 -16.47
C THR A 37 26.37 -0.91 -17.28
N GLY A 38 25.18 -1.47 -17.06
CA GLY A 38 24.61 -2.51 -17.94
C GLY A 38 24.06 -1.92 -19.24
N ASP A 39 24.19 -2.64 -20.36
CA ASP A 39 23.82 -2.17 -21.70
C ASP A 39 22.35 -1.74 -21.82
N GLN A 40 21.44 -2.35 -21.03
CA GLN A 40 20.02 -2.03 -21.03
C GLN A 40 19.55 -1.18 -19.83
N THR A 41 20.48 -0.68 -19.01
CA THR A 41 20.14 0.01 -17.76
C THR A 41 19.30 1.27 -17.98
N ALA A 42 19.53 2.01 -19.07
CA ALA A 42 18.73 3.18 -19.41
C ALA A 42 17.27 2.83 -19.73
N GLN A 43 17.03 1.72 -20.43
CA GLN A 43 15.68 1.25 -20.77
C GLN A 43 14.96 0.71 -19.52
N ALA A 44 15.67 -0.01 -18.67
CA ALA A 44 15.15 -0.46 -17.38
C ALA A 44 14.78 0.74 -16.49
N ALA A 45 15.64 1.77 -16.44
CA ALA A 45 15.37 3.00 -15.72
C ALA A 45 14.13 3.74 -16.23
N GLU A 46 13.86 3.72 -17.55
CA GLU A 46 12.64 4.29 -18.12
C GLU A 46 11.39 3.54 -17.65
N LEU A 47 11.39 2.20 -17.71
CA LEU A 47 10.30 1.38 -17.19
C LEU A 47 10.04 1.63 -15.70
N VAL A 48 11.10 1.78 -14.92
CA VAL A 48 11.01 2.10 -13.49
C VAL A 48 10.47 3.51 -13.26
N ALA A 49 10.87 4.49 -14.08
CA ALA A 49 10.32 5.83 -14.02
C ALA A 49 8.82 5.85 -14.30
N GLN A 50 8.37 5.08 -15.31
CA GLN A 50 6.94 4.90 -15.61
C GLN A 50 6.21 4.17 -14.46
N ALA A 51 6.79 3.11 -13.89
CA ALA A 51 6.23 2.43 -12.72
C ALA A 51 6.07 3.39 -11.53
N ASN A 52 7.03 4.29 -11.31
CA ASN A 52 6.95 5.32 -10.26
C ASN A 52 5.84 6.35 -10.50
N GLN A 53 5.48 6.64 -11.75
CA GLN A 53 4.32 7.48 -12.06
C GLN A 53 3.03 6.79 -11.64
N ASP A 54 2.89 5.49 -11.91
CA ASP A 54 1.72 4.71 -11.50
C ASP A 54 1.65 4.55 -9.98
N LEU A 55 2.78 4.27 -9.32
CA LEU A 55 2.89 4.28 -7.86
C LEU A 55 2.47 5.61 -7.23
N THR A 56 2.79 6.74 -7.88
CA THR A 56 2.37 8.06 -7.40
C THR A 56 0.85 8.20 -7.43
N LYS A 57 0.18 7.66 -8.45
CA LYS A 57 -1.29 7.64 -8.52
C LYS A 57 -1.88 6.78 -7.40
N ILE A 58 -1.29 5.60 -7.14
CA ILE A 58 -1.69 4.72 -6.03
C ILE A 58 -1.54 5.44 -4.69
N LYS A 59 -0.45 6.18 -4.48
CA LYS A 59 -0.23 6.97 -3.26
C LYS A 59 -1.33 8.02 -3.05
N ILE A 60 -1.71 8.74 -4.10
CA ILE A 60 -2.81 9.71 -4.00
C ILE A 60 -4.11 9.02 -3.58
N LEU A 61 -4.41 7.84 -4.15
CA LEU A 61 -5.59 7.05 -3.77
C LEU A 61 -5.51 6.54 -2.32
N TYR A 62 -4.30 6.18 -1.86
CA TYR A 62 -4.06 5.80 -0.46
C TYR A 62 -4.34 6.94 0.50
N ASP A 63 -3.77 8.12 0.23
CA ASP A 63 -3.96 9.31 1.06
C ASP A 63 -5.45 9.71 1.12
N GLN A 64 -6.18 9.55 0.00
CA GLN A 64 -7.63 9.74 -0.04
C GLN A 64 -8.41 8.68 0.78
N ASN A 65 -7.84 7.50 0.97
CA ASN A 65 -8.43 6.39 1.70
C ASN A 65 -8.00 6.37 3.19
N GLU A 66 -7.02 7.19 3.57
CA GLU A 66 -6.52 7.26 4.93
C GLU A 66 -7.64 7.64 5.90
N GLY A 67 -7.73 6.93 7.01
CA GLY A 67 -8.77 7.16 8.02
C GLY A 67 -10.15 6.59 7.69
N LYS A 68 -10.50 6.34 6.41
CA LYS A 68 -11.83 5.82 6.03
C LYS A 68 -12.18 4.50 6.73
N ARG A 69 -11.19 3.63 6.98
CA ARG A 69 -11.39 2.37 7.72
C ARG A 69 -11.89 2.62 9.14
N LEU A 70 -11.31 3.62 9.81
CA LEU A 70 -11.71 4.00 11.16
C LEU A 70 -13.09 4.67 11.15
N ASP A 71 -13.39 5.46 10.12
CA ASP A 71 -14.69 6.10 9.98
C ASP A 71 -15.81 5.10 9.70
N ILE A 72 -15.56 4.08 8.88
CA ILE A 72 -16.46 2.94 8.70
C ILE A 72 -16.70 2.25 10.05
N LYS A 73 -15.62 1.94 10.79
CA LYS A 73 -15.74 1.29 12.11
C LYS A 73 -16.61 2.12 13.06
N LYS A 74 -16.38 3.43 13.15
CA LYS A 74 -17.17 4.34 13.99
C LYS A 74 -18.64 4.37 13.57
N ALA A 75 -18.92 4.42 12.26
CA ALA A 75 -20.28 4.40 11.74
C ALA A 75 -21.00 3.09 12.09
N MET A 76 -20.31 1.95 11.98
CA MET A 76 -20.86 0.64 12.39
C MET A 76 -21.12 0.54 13.90
N GLU A 77 -20.27 1.15 14.73
CA GLU A 77 -20.45 1.22 16.19
C GLU A 77 -21.64 2.11 16.56
N ALA A 78 -21.86 3.19 15.82
CA ALA A 78 -23.02 4.09 15.95
C ALA A 78 -24.32 3.52 15.33
N ASN A 79 -24.25 2.38 14.65
CA ASN A 79 -25.32 1.82 13.81
C ASN A 79 -25.82 2.79 12.72
N ASP A 80 -24.94 3.69 12.25
CA ASP A 80 -25.19 4.58 11.13
C ASP A 80 -24.92 3.84 9.82
N THR A 81 -25.93 3.12 9.34
CA THR A 81 -25.88 2.30 8.13
C THR A 81 -25.63 3.12 6.87
N GLU A 82 -26.23 4.31 6.76
CA GLU A 82 -26.09 5.14 5.57
C GLU A 82 -24.65 5.62 5.42
N THR A 83 -24.07 6.16 6.49
CA THR A 83 -22.67 6.59 6.49
C THR A 83 -21.72 5.42 6.26
N ALA A 84 -21.95 4.29 6.95
CA ALA A 84 -21.09 3.11 6.80
C ALA A 84 -21.06 2.60 5.35
N LYS A 85 -22.24 2.49 4.71
CA LYS A 85 -22.34 2.03 3.31
C LYS A 85 -21.79 3.05 2.32
N ARG A 86 -22.02 4.36 2.54
CA ARG A 86 -21.46 5.41 1.68
C ARG A 86 -19.93 5.35 1.66
N ILE A 87 -19.30 5.30 2.83
CA ILE A 87 -17.83 5.23 2.92
C ILE A 87 -17.33 3.91 2.32
N ALA A 88 -18.00 2.78 2.58
CA ALA A 88 -17.62 1.49 1.98
C ALA A 88 -17.65 1.52 0.43
N ASN A 89 -18.67 2.12 -0.18
CA ASN A 89 -18.73 2.30 -1.63
C ASN A 89 -17.60 3.18 -2.18
N GLU A 90 -17.27 4.29 -1.48
CA GLU A 90 -16.13 5.14 -1.84
C GLU A 90 -14.82 4.36 -1.81
N VAL A 91 -14.61 3.56 -0.76
CA VAL A 91 -13.42 2.70 -0.59
C VAL A 91 -13.32 1.67 -1.71
N GLU A 92 -14.41 0.98 -2.02
CA GLU A 92 -14.44 -0.04 -3.09
C GLU A 92 -14.07 0.58 -4.45
N LYS A 93 -14.62 1.76 -4.77
CA LYS A 93 -14.28 2.47 -6.00
C LYS A 93 -12.79 2.84 -6.06
N LEU A 94 -12.26 3.46 -5.00
CA LEU A 94 -10.85 3.88 -4.94
C LEU A 94 -9.90 2.68 -5.10
N ILE A 95 -10.22 1.54 -4.50
CA ILE A 95 -9.39 0.33 -4.60
C ILE A 95 -9.45 -0.24 -6.02
N ASN A 96 -10.62 -0.28 -6.65
CA ASN A 96 -10.74 -0.75 -8.04
C ASN A 96 -9.96 0.15 -9.02
N ASP A 97 -10.00 1.47 -8.83
CA ASP A 97 -9.21 2.41 -9.63
C ASP A 97 -7.69 2.18 -9.39
N GLY A 98 -7.29 1.95 -8.14
CA GLY A 98 -5.89 1.71 -7.75
C GLY A 98 -5.31 0.38 -8.26
N ALA A 99 -6.13 -0.68 -8.35
CA ALA A 99 -5.69 -2.00 -8.78
C ALA A 99 -5.10 -2.00 -10.20
N THR A 100 -5.63 -1.16 -11.09
CA THR A 100 -5.11 -1.04 -12.47
C THR A 100 -3.68 -0.48 -12.44
N PHE A 101 -3.45 0.61 -11.70
CA PHE A 101 -2.11 1.20 -11.58
C PHE A 101 -1.12 0.26 -10.88
N ALA A 102 -1.58 -0.54 -9.91
CA ALA A 102 -0.74 -1.52 -9.23
C ALA A 102 -0.26 -2.62 -10.20
N ASN A 103 -1.17 -3.21 -10.98
CA ASN A 103 -0.83 -4.21 -11.98
C ASN A 103 0.13 -3.64 -13.04
N ASP A 104 -0.17 -2.46 -13.55
CA ASP A 104 0.65 -1.77 -14.54
C ASP A 104 2.07 -1.47 -14.03
N ALA A 105 2.22 -1.12 -12.75
CA ALA A 105 3.53 -0.92 -12.13
C ALA A 105 4.28 -2.23 -11.89
N ILE A 106 3.59 -3.28 -11.43
CA ILE A 106 4.16 -4.63 -11.25
C ILE A 106 4.72 -5.15 -12.58
N ASP A 107 3.93 -5.07 -13.66
CA ASP A 107 4.33 -5.53 -14.99
C ASP A 107 5.57 -4.79 -15.51
N LYS A 108 5.67 -3.48 -15.26
CA LYS A 108 6.86 -2.69 -15.65
C LYS A 108 8.09 -3.08 -14.84
N LEU A 109 7.95 -3.32 -13.54
CA LEU A 109 9.04 -3.79 -12.68
C LEU A 109 9.52 -5.19 -13.09
N GLN A 110 8.62 -6.10 -13.47
CA GLN A 110 8.97 -7.43 -13.98
C GLN A 110 9.74 -7.34 -15.30
N LYS A 111 9.24 -6.55 -16.27
CA LYS A 111 9.94 -6.32 -17.53
C LYS A 111 11.32 -5.71 -17.33
N ALA A 112 11.47 -4.76 -16.41
CA ALA A 112 12.75 -4.18 -16.07
C ALA A 112 13.71 -5.21 -15.44
N GLN A 113 13.20 -6.14 -14.63
CA GLN A 113 14.00 -7.25 -14.11
C GLN A 113 14.49 -8.18 -15.22
N GLU A 114 13.70 -8.45 -16.26
CA GLU A 114 14.10 -9.34 -17.36
C GLU A 114 15.22 -8.78 -18.25
N MET A 115 15.57 -7.49 -18.11
CA MET A 115 16.64 -6.84 -18.87
C MET A 115 18.04 -7.22 -18.37
N GLU A 116 19.04 -6.92 -19.19
CA GLU A 116 20.46 -7.01 -18.84
C GLU A 116 20.87 -5.87 -17.90
N ILE A 117 20.51 -6.05 -16.62
CA ILE A 117 20.86 -5.20 -15.49
C ILE A 117 21.67 -5.99 -14.46
N ASN A 118 22.44 -5.28 -13.64
CA ASN A 118 23.22 -5.87 -12.56
C ASN A 118 22.34 -6.52 -11.47
N ASP A 119 22.91 -7.45 -10.72
CA ASP A 119 22.19 -8.26 -9.72
C ASP A 119 21.62 -7.43 -8.57
N ASP A 120 22.34 -6.41 -8.10
CA ASP A 120 21.84 -5.52 -7.04
C ASP A 120 20.59 -4.77 -7.51
N TYR A 121 20.60 -4.25 -8.74
CA TYR A 121 19.46 -3.57 -9.33
C TYR A 121 18.27 -4.53 -9.52
N ARG A 122 18.54 -5.75 -10.00
CA ARG A 122 17.52 -6.79 -10.14
C ARG A 122 16.89 -7.14 -8.80
N GLU A 123 17.67 -7.31 -7.75
CA GLU A 123 17.17 -7.59 -6.40
C GLU A 123 16.39 -6.41 -5.83
N TYR A 124 16.85 -5.19 -6.03
CA TYR A 124 16.11 -3.98 -5.68
C TYR A 124 14.72 -3.96 -6.33
N LEU A 125 14.65 -4.22 -7.64
CA LEU A 125 13.38 -4.27 -8.36
C LEU A 125 12.48 -5.40 -7.87
N ARG A 126 13.04 -6.58 -7.60
CA ARG A 126 12.31 -7.71 -7.03
C ARG A 126 11.70 -7.37 -5.68
N LEU A 127 12.45 -6.72 -4.78
CA LEU A 127 11.95 -6.30 -3.46
C LEU A 127 10.83 -5.26 -3.60
N LYS A 128 10.96 -4.30 -4.51
CA LYS A 128 9.89 -3.31 -4.80
C LYS A 128 8.65 -3.98 -5.37
N GLU A 129 8.80 -4.94 -6.27
CA GLU A 129 7.69 -5.72 -6.82
C GLU A 129 6.95 -6.50 -5.72
N GLN A 130 7.68 -7.18 -4.82
CA GLN A 130 7.07 -7.91 -3.69
C GLN A 130 6.31 -7.00 -2.74
N SER A 131 6.88 -5.82 -2.43
CA SER A 131 6.18 -4.79 -1.66
C SER A 131 4.85 -4.43 -2.31
N LEU A 132 4.87 -4.12 -3.61
CA LEU A 132 3.68 -3.68 -4.35
C LEU A 132 2.62 -4.77 -4.49
N LYS A 133 3.02 -6.02 -4.69
CA LYS A 133 2.11 -7.18 -4.67
C LYS A 133 1.38 -7.32 -3.34
N LEU A 134 2.12 -7.20 -2.22
CA LEU A 134 1.52 -7.25 -0.89
C LEU A 134 0.61 -6.05 -0.62
N GLU A 135 0.97 -4.84 -1.05
CA GLU A 135 0.07 -3.69 -0.97
C GLU A 135 -1.24 -3.94 -1.72
N SER A 136 -1.16 -4.50 -2.94
CA SER A 136 -2.33 -4.89 -3.74
C SER A 136 -3.22 -5.91 -2.99
N ASP A 137 -2.61 -6.98 -2.46
CA ASP A 137 -3.31 -7.99 -1.66
C ASP A 137 -3.96 -7.40 -0.41
N ALA A 138 -3.29 -6.44 0.24
CA ALA A 138 -3.85 -5.74 1.38
C ALA A 138 -5.11 -4.96 0.96
N PHE A 139 -5.03 -4.13 -0.09
CA PHE A 139 -6.19 -3.39 -0.58
C PHE A 139 -7.33 -4.32 -0.99
N ASP A 140 -7.06 -5.49 -1.56
CA ASP A 140 -8.07 -6.48 -1.86
C ASP A 140 -8.78 -7.02 -0.61
N ASN A 141 -8.05 -7.24 0.50
CA ASN A 141 -8.67 -7.55 1.79
C ASN A 141 -9.56 -6.40 2.27
N TYR A 142 -9.13 -5.16 2.10
CA TYR A 142 -9.93 -4.02 2.51
C TYR A 142 -11.18 -3.82 1.64
N ARG A 143 -11.09 -4.08 0.33
CA ARG A 143 -12.24 -4.13 -0.59
C ARG A 143 -13.25 -5.19 -0.15
N GLN A 144 -12.78 -6.38 0.23
CA GLN A 144 -13.64 -7.44 0.76
C GLN A 144 -14.36 -6.99 2.05
N ALA A 145 -13.66 -6.27 2.94
CA ALA A 145 -14.28 -5.70 4.14
C ALA A 145 -15.42 -4.72 3.78
N ALA A 146 -15.17 -3.80 2.85
CA ALA A 146 -16.14 -2.83 2.37
C ALA A 146 -17.35 -3.51 1.71
N LYS A 147 -17.11 -4.52 0.87
CA LYS A 147 -18.14 -5.29 0.18
C LYS A 147 -19.08 -6.01 1.15
N VAL A 148 -18.52 -6.75 2.13
CA VAL A 148 -19.32 -7.47 3.13
C VAL A 148 -20.23 -6.52 3.90
N LEU A 149 -19.72 -5.34 4.24
CA LEU A 149 -20.51 -4.30 4.88
C LEU A 149 -21.63 -3.79 3.97
N ASN A 150 -21.32 -3.45 2.73
CA ASN A 150 -22.29 -2.90 1.79
C ASN A 150 -23.48 -3.85 1.54
N GLU A 151 -23.17 -5.13 1.34
CA GLU A 151 -24.15 -6.17 1.01
C GLU A 151 -24.99 -6.60 2.22
N ASN A 152 -24.39 -6.68 3.42
CA ASN A 152 -24.99 -7.42 4.54
C ASN A 152 -25.30 -6.58 5.79
N PHE A 153 -24.84 -5.32 5.88
CA PHE A 153 -25.08 -4.51 7.07
C PHE A 153 -26.55 -4.05 7.13
N ASP A 154 -27.31 -4.65 8.06
CA ASP A 154 -28.67 -4.29 8.42
C ASP A 154 -28.74 -3.97 9.92
N PRO A 155 -29.08 -2.74 10.32
CA PRO A 155 -29.11 -2.35 11.74
C PRO A 155 -30.25 -3.01 12.52
N LYS A 156 -31.29 -3.52 11.83
CA LYS A 156 -32.46 -4.16 12.43
C LYS A 156 -32.26 -5.67 12.64
N ASP A 157 -31.32 -6.28 11.92
CA ASP A 157 -30.95 -7.69 12.07
C ASP A 157 -29.67 -7.82 12.90
N THR A 158 -29.83 -8.10 14.19
CA THR A 158 -28.71 -8.21 15.14
C THR A 158 -27.72 -9.30 14.75
N VAL A 159 -28.19 -10.45 14.27
CA VAL A 159 -27.32 -11.58 13.91
C VAL A 159 -26.47 -11.21 12.69
N LYS A 160 -27.06 -10.64 11.65
CA LYS A 160 -26.31 -10.19 10.47
C LYS A 160 -25.36 -9.06 10.81
N ARG A 161 -25.80 -8.06 11.58
CA ARG A 161 -24.96 -6.94 12.01
C ARG A 161 -23.71 -7.40 12.74
N ASP A 162 -23.87 -8.31 13.70
CA ASP A 162 -22.75 -8.78 14.52
C ASP A 162 -21.78 -9.64 13.69
N LYS A 163 -22.31 -10.46 12.77
CA LYS A 163 -21.50 -11.16 11.77
C LYS A 163 -20.70 -10.20 10.88
N VAL A 164 -21.33 -9.16 10.35
CA VAL A 164 -20.65 -8.15 9.50
C VAL A 164 -19.55 -7.43 10.28
N LYS A 165 -19.77 -7.11 11.57
CA LYS A 165 -18.73 -6.52 12.44
C LYS A 165 -17.53 -7.43 12.59
N VAL A 166 -17.75 -8.74 12.78
CA VAL A 166 -16.68 -9.74 12.88
C VAL A 166 -15.93 -9.88 11.55
N ASP A 167 -16.65 -10.06 10.44
CA ASP A 167 -16.06 -10.25 9.12
C ASP A 167 -15.27 -9.00 8.68
N PHE A 168 -15.84 -7.80 8.87
CA PHE A 168 -15.15 -6.52 8.61
C PHE A 168 -13.87 -6.38 9.42
N LYS A 169 -13.90 -6.78 10.70
CA LYS A 169 -12.70 -6.77 11.56
C LYS A 169 -11.64 -7.73 11.04
N ALA A 170 -12.01 -8.97 10.71
CA ALA A 170 -11.07 -9.97 10.23
C ALA A 170 -10.35 -9.52 8.94
N PHE A 171 -11.08 -8.95 7.99
CA PHE A 171 -10.48 -8.39 6.77
C PHE A 171 -9.64 -7.14 7.06
N SER A 172 -10.08 -6.28 7.98
CA SER A 172 -9.30 -5.10 8.41
C SER A 172 -7.98 -5.49 9.09
N ASP A 173 -7.97 -6.54 9.89
CA ASP A 173 -6.76 -7.03 10.54
C ASP A 173 -5.78 -7.61 9.50
N LYS A 174 -6.28 -8.41 8.54
CA LYS A 174 -5.47 -8.92 7.41
C LYS A 174 -4.88 -7.80 6.57
N TYR A 175 -5.66 -6.75 6.30
CA TYR A 175 -5.16 -5.57 5.61
C TYR A 175 -3.94 -4.97 6.33
N LEU A 176 -4.02 -4.78 7.65
CA LEU A 176 -2.92 -4.20 8.42
C LEU A 176 -1.67 -5.09 8.44
N ASP A 177 -1.84 -6.40 8.66
CA ASP A 177 -0.75 -7.38 8.65
C ASP A 177 -0.03 -7.42 7.30
N THR A 178 -0.80 -7.50 6.21
CA THR A 178 -0.23 -7.53 4.86
C THR A 178 0.48 -6.20 4.52
N MET A 179 -0.08 -5.04 4.93
CA MET A 179 0.59 -3.75 4.76
C MET A 179 1.90 -3.66 5.55
N GLU A 180 1.97 -4.25 6.74
CA GLU A 180 3.22 -4.29 7.52
C GLU A 180 4.29 -5.12 6.81
N ARG A 181 3.92 -6.28 6.26
CA ARG A 181 4.82 -7.10 5.44
C ARG A 181 5.27 -6.39 4.17
N ALA A 182 4.38 -5.64 3.52
CA ALA A 182 4.76 -4.82 2.37
C ALA A 182 5.82 -3.78 2.76
N ARG A 183 5.65 -3.10 3.90
CA ARG A 183 6.62 -2.12 4.40
C ARG A 183 7.99 -2.75 4.66
N ASP A 184 8.05 -3.98 5.17
CA ASP A 184 9.32 -4.70 5.34
C ASP A 184 10.09 -4.86 4.02
N TYR A 185 9.41 -5.33 2.96
CA TYR A 185 10.02 -5.42 1.63
C TYR A 185 10.46 -4.06 1.08
N SER A 186 9.64 -3.01 1.26
CA SER A 186 10.00 -1.66 0.85
C SER A 186 11.22 -1.13 1.59
N TYR A 187 11.31 -1.39 2.90
CA TYR A 187 12.45 -1.04 3.74
C TYR A 187 13.70 -1.76 3.26
N ARG A 188 13.64 -3.09 3.05
CA ARG A 188 14.77 -3.88 2.53
C ARG A 188 15.27 -3.38 1.18
N ALA A 189 14.37 -2.99 0.27
CA ALA A 189 14.76 -2.39 -1.00
C ALA A 189 15.55 -1.08 -0.80
N ASN A 190 15.11 -0.24 0.14
CA ASN A 190 15.78 1.02 0.44
C ASN A 190 17.13 0.81 1.13
N GLU A 191 17.26 -0.17 2.02
CA GLU A 191 18.54 -0.49 2.65
C GLU A 191 19.55 -1.01 1.63
N LEU A 192 19.13 -1.92 0.73
CA LEU A 192 19.99 -2.38 -0.37
C LEU A 192 20.50 -1.20 -1.22
N ALA A 193 19.62 -0.26 -1.58
CA ALA A 193 20.01 0.91 -2.35
C ALA A 193 21.04 1.79 -1.61
N LYS A 194 20.95 1.91 -0.29
CA LYS A 194 21.95 2.62 0.53
C LYS A 194 23.26 1.85 0.59
N GLU A 195 23.23 0.55 0.86
CA GLU A 195 24.43 -0.30 0.93
C GLU A 195 25.22 -0.26 -0.38
N VAL A 196 24.53 -0.34 -1.52
CA VAL A 196 25.17 -0.22 -2.84
C VAL A 196 25.84 1.15 -3.02
N ALA A 197 25.15 2.23 -2.66
CA ALA A 197 25.70 3.59 -2.74
C ALA A 197 26.94 3.77 -1.84
N GLU A 198 26.97 3.15 -0.67
CA GLU A 198 28.12 3.15 0.24
C GLU A 198 29.29 2.32 -0.31
N ARG A 199 29.03 1.17 -0.94
CA ARG A 199 30.07 0.35 -1.59
C ARG A 199 30.74 1.07 -2.76
N GLU A 200 30.00 1.87 -3.51
CA GLU A 200 30.52 2.61 -4.66
C GLU A 200 31.31 3.89 -4.27
N GLN A 201 31.24 4.32 -3.02
CA GLN A 201 31.99 5.48 -2.50
C GLN A 201 33.34 5.10 -1.87
N ASN A 202 33.58 3.81 -1.63
CA ASN A 202 34.78 3.26 -0.98
C ASN A 202 35.64 2.47 -1.98
#